data_AF-A0AAE1TY82-F1
#
_entry.id   AF-A0AAE1TY82-F1
#
_cell.length_a   1.000
_cell.length_b   1.000
_cell.length_c   1.000
_cell.angle_alpha   90.00
_cell.angle_beta   90.00
_cell.angle_gamma   90.00
#
_symmetry.space_group_name_H-M   'P 1'
#
loop_
_entity.id
_entity.type
_entity.pdbx_description
1 polymer ?
#
loop_
_entity_poly.entity_id
_entity_poly.type
_entity_poly.pdbx_seq_one_letter_code
_entity_poly.pdbx_strand_id
1 'polypeptide(L)'
;MRCQVLREEEGGGVLVVLLDMGGNINLPLTALRQIRYDYMTLPFQATQCFLQGIQPSEDGEVWSNEATEAMRELVGDTILFAAVVSYTPDCVPLISLYRRDHDQFVHLNERLVGLGHAQWLSQQSS
;
A
#
# COMPACT_ATOMS: atom_id res chain seq x y z
N MET A 1 -1.46 18.37 -7.95
CA MET A 1 -1.07 17.17 -7.18
C MET A 1 0.45 17.06 -7.21
N ARG A 2 1.08 16.62 -6.12
CA ARG A 2 2.53 16.41 -6.11
C ARG A 2 2.85 15.02 -6.63
N CYS A 3 3.86 14.94 -7.48
CA CYS A 3 4.30 13.67 -8.03
C CYS A 3 5.82 13.62 -8.15
N GLN A 4 6.38 12.42 -8.15
CA GLN A 4 7.78 12.17 -8.46
C GLN A 4 7.87 11.39 -9.77
N VAL A 5 8.72 11.86 -10.68
CA VAL A 5 9.03 11.15 -11.93
C VAL A 5 9.84 9.91 -11.57
N LEU A 6 9.36 8.73 -12.00
CA LEU A 6 10.05 7.46 -11.82
C LEU A 6 10.92 7.13 -13.03
N ARG A 7 10.34 7.23 -14.23
CA ARG A 7 11.01 6.97 -15.51
C ARG A 7 10.24 7.58 -16.69
N GLU A 8 10.95 7.78 -17.78
CA GLU A 8 10.36 8.04 -19.10
C GLU A 8 9.98 6.71 -19.75
N GLU A 9 8.90 6.72 -20.52
CA GLU A 9 8.37 5.54 -21.22
C GLU A 9 8.61 5.66 -22.72
N GLU A 10 8.78 4.52 -23.40
CA GLU A 10 8.88 4.48 -24.87
C GLU A 10 7.58 5.02 -25.48
N GLY A 11 7.68 6.09 -26.28
CA GLY A 11 6.52 6.82 -26.83
C GLY A 11 6.28 8.20 -26.20
N GLY A 12 7.14 8.66 -25.29
CA GLY A 12 7.14 10.06 -24.80
C GLY A 12 6.23 10.34 -23.60
N GLY A 13 5.71 9.29 -22.97
CA GLY A 13 5.07 9.37 -21.66
C GLY A 13 6.07 9.37 -20.51
N VAL A 14 5.61 9.73 -19.33
CA VAL A 14 6.37 9.65 -18.08
C VAL A 14 5.54 8.94 -17.02
N LEU A 15 6.12 7.92 -16.40
CA LEU A 15 5.53 7.29 -15.22
C LEU A 15 5.87 8.11 -13.99
N VAL A 16 4.85 8.51 -13.24
CA VAL A 16 5.00 9.24 -11.98
C VAL A 16 4.31 8.50 -10.85
N VAL A 17 4.81 8.67 -9.62
CA VAL A 17 4.11 8.29 -8.38
C VAL A 17 3.42 9.51 -7.79
N LEU A 18 2.18 9.36 -7.32
CA LEU A 18 1.40 10.43 -6.70
C LEU A 18 1.72 10.49 -5.20
N LEU A 19 2.42 11.53 -4.76
CA LEU A 19 3.03 11.58 -3.42
C LEU A 19 2.00 11.79 -2.29
N ASP A 20 0.78 12.22 -2.62
CA ASP A 20 -0.28 12.48 -1.65
C ASP A 20 -1.43 11.47 -1.70
N MET A 21 -1.43 10.58 -2.70
CA MET A 21 -2.50 9.60 -2.92
C MET A 21 -1.98 8.16 -2.99
N GLY A 22 -0.70 7.98 -3.30
CA GLY A 22 -0.14 6.68 -3.67
C GLY A 22 -0.48 6.32 -5.12
N GLY A 23 0.02 5.16 -5.55
CA GLY A 23 -0.17 4.67 -6.92
C GLY A 23 0.65 5.42 -7.97
N ASN A 24 0.54 4.93 -9.21
CA ASN A 24 1.34 5.38 -10.34
C ASN A 24 0.42 5.71 -11.52
N ILE A 25 0.76 6.74 -12.28
CA ILE A 25 0.05 7.10 -13.50
C ILE A 25 1.04 7.47 -14.61
N ASN A 26 0.66 7.15 -15.85
CA ASN A 26 1.39 7.58 -17.05
C ASN A 26 0.72 8.82 -17.64
N LEU A 27 1.51 9.82 -17.96
CA LEU A 27 1.06 11.10 -18.50
C LEU A 27 2.10 11.69 -19.45
N PRO A 28 1.71 12.57 -20.39
CA PRO A 28 2.66 13.25 -21.24
C PRO A 28 3.53 14.23 -20.42
N LEU A 29 4.79 14.41 -20.83
CA LEU A 29 5.71 15.36 -20.20
C LEU A 29 5.13 16.80 -20.14
N THR A 30 4.31 17.18 -21.12
CA THR A 30 3.65 18.48 -21.20
C THR A 30 2.61 18.72 -20.09
N ALA A 31 2.18 17.68 -19.37
CA ALA A 31 1.32 17.80 -18.20
C ALA A 31 2.11 18.13 -16.91
N LEU A 32 3.43 17.96 -16.91
CA LEU A 32 4.28 18.24 -15.75
C LEU A 32 4.68 19.71 -15.65
N ARG A 33 4.80 20.20 -14.42
CA ARG A 33 5.38 21.51 -14.10
C ARG A 33 6.31 21.34 -12.91
N GLN A 34 7.42 22.08 -12.92
CA GLN A 34 8.32 22.11 -11.76
C GLN A 34 7.55 22.62 -10.54
N ILE A 35 7.64 21.88 -9.43
CA ILE A 35 6.99 22.28 -8.19
C ILE A 35 7.71 23.48 -7.58
N ARG A 36 6.94 24.48 -7.13
CA ARG A 36 7.50 25.57 -6.33
C ARG A 36 7.79 25.09 -4.91
N TYR A 37 8.85 25.62 -4.31
CA TYR A 37 9.33 25.19 -2.99
C TYR A 37 8.29 25.37 -1.88
N ASP A 38 7.43 26.38 -1.95
CA ASP A 38 6.35 26.62 -0.98
C ASP A 38 5.33 25.47 -0.90
N TYR A 39 5.16 24.69 -1.97
CA TYR A 39 4.32 23.49 -1.99
C TYR A 39 5.02 22.22 -1.45
N MET A 40 6.29 22.32 -1.05
CA MET A 40 7.08 21.22 -0.47
C MET A 40 7.13 21.28 1.06
N THR A 41 6.46 22.25 1.67
CA THR A 41 6.48 22.47 3.13
C THR A 41 5.71 21.42 3.91
N LEU A 42 4.64 20.84 3.33
CA LEU A 42 3.92 19.72 3.92
C LEU A 42 4.63 18.40 3.59
N PRO A 43 4.80 17.45 4.53
CA PRO A 43 5.27 16.10 4.20
C PRO A 43 4.36 15.41 3.17
N PHE A 44 4.88 14.42 2.45
CA PHE A 44 4.06 13.58 1.57
C PHE A 44 3.03 12.81 2.41
N GLN A 45 1.79 12.75 1.91
CA GLN A 45 0.68 12.22 2.69
C GLN A 45 0.43 10.74 2.42
N ALA A 46 0.89 10.21 1.28
CA ALA A 46 0.87 8.78 1.02
C ALA A 46 2.10 8.10 1.61
N THR A 47 1.89 7.03 2.38
CA THR A 47 2.96 6.22 2.96
C THR A 47 2.83 4.79 2.46
N GLN A 48 3.90 4.23 1.90
CA GLN A 48 3.97 2.82 1.57
C GLN A 48 4.02 2.00 2.87
N CYS A 49 3.29 0.89 2.91
CA CYS A 49 3.30 -0.04 4.03
C CYS A 49 3.06 -1.47 3.53
N PHE A 50 3.38 -2.44 4.38
CA PHE A 50 3.11 -3.86 4.13
C PHE A 50 2.30 -4.45 5.27
N LEU A 51 1.43 -5.41 4.98
CA LEU A 51 0.72 -6.15 6.03
C LEU A 51 1.70 -7.08 6.74
N GLN A 52 1.82 -6.89 8.05
CA GLN A 52 2.71 -7.69 8.90
C GLN A 52 2.25 -9.14 8.95
N GLY A 53 3.21 -10.06 8.86
CA GLY A 53 3.05 -11.46 9.26
C GLY A 53 2.32 -12.34 8.26
N ILE A 54 1.85 -11.82 7.14
CA ILE A 54 1.10 -12.59 6.13
C ILE A 54 1.80 -12.57 4.77
N GLN A 55 1.58 -13.63 4.00
CA GLN A 55 2.04 -13.79 2.62
C GLN A 55 0.89 -14.36 1.75
N PRO A 56 1.00 -14.37 0.41
CA PRO A 56 0.01 -15.00 -0.46
C PRO A 56 -0.27 -16.46 -0.05
N SER A 57 -1.53 -16.90 -0.19
CA SER A 57 -1.98 -18.22 0.27
C SER A 57 -1.55 -19.40 -0.60
N GLU A 58 -1.38 -19.18 -1.91
CA GLU A 58 -0.85 -20.19 -2.82
C GLU A 58 0.68 -20.26 -2.72
N ASP A 59 1.32 -21.31 -3.23
CA ASP A 59 2.80 -21.45 -3.37
C ASP A 59 3.46 -20.34 -4.22
N GLY A 60 2.73 -19.28 -4.56
CA GLY A 60 3.16 -18.16 -5.35
C GLY A 60 3.75 -17.04 -4.48
N GLU A 61 4.86 -16.48 -4.97
CA GLU A 61 5.47 -15.25 -4.45
C GLU A 61 4.58 -13.99 -4.68
N VAL A 62 3.36 -14.15 -5.21
CA VAL A 62 2.53 -13.07 -5.76
C VAL A 62 1.10 -13.15 -5.24
N TRP A 63 0.55 -12.01 -4.83
CA TRP A 63 -0.86 -11.89 -4.43
C TRP A 63 -1.80 -12.10 -5.63
N SER A 64 -2.84 -12.91 -5.46
CA SER A 64 -3.85 -13.09 -6.50
C SER A 64 -4.73 -11.85 -6.68
N ASN A 65 -5.42 -11.78 -7.82
CA ASN A 65 -6.38 -10.70 -8.09
C ASN A 65 -7.54 -10.74 -7.08
N GLU A 66 -7.97 -11.94 -6.71
CA GLU A 66 -9.02 -12.20 -5.72
C GLU A 66 -8.60 -11.73 -4.33
N ALA A 67 -7.35 -11.97 -3.93
CA ALA A 67 -6.80 -11.45 -2.67
C ALA A 67 -6.74 -9.92 -2.66
N THR A 68 -6.37 -9.32 -3.80
CA THR A 68 -6.34 -7.87 -3.94
C THR A 68 -7.74 -7.26 -3.86
N GLU A 69 -8.73 -7.87 -4.50
CA GLU A 69 -10.12 -7.40 -4.47
C GLU A 69 -10.74 -7.57 -3.08
N ALA A 70 -10.51 -8.71 -2.42
CA ALA A 70 -10.93 -8.92 -1.04
C ALA A 70 -10.33 -7.86 -0.11
N MET A 71 -9.05 -7.49 -0.29
CA MET A 71 -8.46 -6.39 0.47
C MET A 71 -9.15 -5.06 0.18
N ARG A 72 -9.46 -4.73 -1.08
CA ARG A 72 -10.20 -3.50 -1.45
C ARG A 72 -11.57 -3.44 -0.76
N GLU A 73 -12.30 -4.55 -0.73
CA GLU A 73 -13.59 -4.64 -0.04
C GLU A 73 -13.45 -4.50 1.49
N LEU A 74 -12.41 -5.10 2.07
CA LEU A 74 -12.15 -5.01 3.52
C LEU A 74 -11.79 -3.60 3.96
N VAL A 75 -10.97 -2.88 3.17
CA VAL A 75 -10.62 -1.49 3.48
C VAL A 75 -11.80 -0.56 3.28
N GLY A 76 -12.50 -0.65 2.14
CA GLY A 76 -13.64 0.21 1.79
C GLY A 76 -13.37 1.71 1.92
N ASP A 77 -14.44 2.52 1.83
CA ASP A 77 -14.39 3.96 2.11
C ASP A 77 -14.65 4.24 3.60
N THR A 78 -13.76 3.76 4.47
CA THR A 78 -13.89 3.93 5.92
C THR A 78 -12.57 4.30 6.59
N ILE A 79 -12.64 4.69 7.86
CA ILE A 79 -11.47 4.95 8.68
C ILE A 79 -10.92 3.61 9.19
N LEU A 80 -9.65 3.38 8.90
CA LEU A 80 -8.89 2.23 9.39
C LEU A 80 -7.88 2.67 10.45
N PHE A 81 -7.51 1.72 11.30
CA PHE A 81 -6.49 1.89 12.31
C PHE A 81 -5.31 0.99 11.96
N ALA A 82 -4.13 1.57 11.82
CA ALA A 82 -2.90 0.84 11.55
C ALA A 82 -2.01 0.88 12.79
N ALA A 83 -1.59 -0.29 13.26
CA ALA A 83 -0.53 -0.41 14.26
C ALA A 83 0.77 -0.75 13.54
N VAL A 84 1.80 0.10 13.70
CA VAL A 84 3.14 -0.19 13.19
C VAL A 84 3.79 -1.22 14.10
N VAL A 85 4.12 -2.39 13.55
CA VAL A 85 4.69 -3.51 14.30
C VAL A 85 6.22 -3.52 14.17
N SER A 86 6.72 -3.31 12.95
CA SER A 86 8.14 -3.28 12.65
C SER A 86 8.40 -2.52 11.34
N TYR A 87 9.63 -2.56 10.83
CA TYR A 87 10.03 -1.95 9.57
C TYR A 87 10.86 -2.94 8.74
N THR A 88 10.74 -2.87 7.42
CA THR A 88 11.67 -3.56 6.51
C THR A 88 13.07 -2.93 6.55
N PRO A 89 14.11 -3.58 5.99
CA PRO A 89 15.44 -2.97 5.87
C PRO A 89 15.45 -1.62 5.14
N ASP A 90 14.51 -1.42 4.20
CA ASP A 90 14.32 -0.18 3.46
C ASP A 90 13.42 0.84 4.20
N CYS A 91 13.22 0.66 5.51
CA CYS A 91 12.41 1.52 6.38
C CYS A 91 10.92 1.63 5.99
N VAL A 92 10.36 0.61 5.32
CA VAL A 92 8.93 0.55 5.04
C VAL A 92 8.18 -0.05 6.24
N PRO A 93 7.15 0.60 6.78
CA PRO A 93 6.42 0.08 7.95
C PRO A 93 5.65 -1.22 7.62
N LEU A 94 5.82 -2.21 8.48
CA LEU A 94 4.99 -3.41 8.54
C LEU A 94 3.87 -3.19 9.56
N ILE A 95 2.63 -3.30 9.12
CA ILE A 95 1.46 -2.89 9.89
C ILE A 95 0.46 -4.03 10.12
N SER A 96 -0.19 -4.00 11.28
CA SER A 96 -1.46 -4.68 11.50
C SER A 96 -2.59 -3.69 11.25
N LEU A 97 -3.53 -4.05 10.38
CA LEU A 97 -4.62 -3.18 9.98
C LEU A 97 -5.92 -3.61 10.63
N TYR A 98 -6.68 -2.64 11.14
CA TYR A 98 -7.93 -2.87 11.85
C TYR A 98 -9.02 -1.95 11.30
N ARG A 99 -10.23 -2.49 11.21
CA ARG A 99 -11.45 -1.72 10.97
C ARG A 99 -12.32 -1.74 12.21
N ARG A 100 -12.90 -0.61 12.57
CA ARG A 100 -13.87 -0.56 13.66
C ARG A 100 -15.27 -0.81 13.10
N ASP A 101 -15.87 -1.93 13.50
CA ASP A 101 -17.25 -2.29 13.18
C ASP A 101 -18.07 -2.21 14.48
N HIS A 102 -18.83 -1.12 14.64
CA HIS A 102 -19.54 -0.78 15.88
C HIS A 102 -18.58 -0.71 17.09
N ASP A 103 -18.71 -1.65 18.04
CA ASP A 103 -17.90 -1.75 19.26
C ASP A 103 -16.83 -2.85 19.18
N GLN A 104 -16.56 -3.39 17.99
CA GLN A 104 -15.52 -4.38 17.76
C GLN A 104 -14.47 -3.88 16.77
N PHE A 105 -13.23 -4.32 16.96
CA PHE A 105 -12.17 -4.14 15.98
C PHE A 105 -11.98 -5.45 15.22
N VAL A 106 -12.11 -5.36 13.89
CA VAL A 106 -11.84 -6.47 12.97
C VAL A 106 -10.40 -6.34 12.51
N HIS A 107 -9.59 -7.35 12.80
CA HIS A 107 -8.22 -7.44 12.33
C HIS A 107 -8.19 -7.91 10.86
N LEU A 108 -7.81 -7.02 9.94
CA LEU A 108 -7.94 -7.27 8.51
C LEU A 108 -6.90 -8.28 7.99
N ASN A 109 -5.70 -8.31 8.58
CA ASN A 109 -4.68 -9.30 8.21
C ASN A 109 -5.19 -10.73 8.47
N GLU A 110 -5.77 -10.96 9.65
CA GLU A 110 -6.38 -12.26 10.00
C GLU A 110 -7.61 -12.55 9.15
N ARG A 111 -8.40 -11.53 8.79
CA ARG A 111 -9.54 -11.70 7.92
C ARG A 111 -9.14 -12.20 6.52
N LEU A 112 -8.05 -11.68 5.95
CA LEU A 112 -7.50 -12.17 4.68
C LEU A 112 -7.09 -13.66 4.77
N VAL A 113 -6.46 -14.05 5.87
CA VAL A 113 -6.10 -15.47 6.12
C VAL A 113 -7.34 -16.33 6.25
N GLY A 114 -8.33 -15.91 7.04
CA GLY A 114 -9.59 -16.63 7.24
C GLY A 114 -10.46 -16.75 5.97
N LEU A 115 -10.24 -15.89 4.98
CA LEU A 115 -10.85 -15.98 3.65
C LEU A 115 -10.06 -16.87 2.68
N GLY A 116 -8.89 -17.37 3.07
CA GLY A 116 -8.01 -18.18 2.22
C GLY A 116 -7.22 -17.36 1.20
N HIS A 117 -7.16 -16.03 1.34
CA HIS A 117 -6.41 -15.14 0.45
C HIS A 117 -4.97 -14.88 0.90
N ALA A 118 -4.64 -15.25 2.13
CA ALA A 118 -3.31 -15.14 2.72
C ALA A 118 -3.01 -16.34 3.63
N GLN A 119 -1.75 -16.51 3.98
CA GLN A 119 -1.31 -17.41 5.05
C GLN A 119 -0.33 -16.69 5.97
N TRP A 120 -0.26 -17.12 7.23
CA TRP A 120 0.74 -16.60 8.16
C TRP A 120 2.13 -17.06 7.73
N LEU A 121 3.09 -16.14 7.80
CA LEU A 121 4.51 -16.48 7.70
C LEU A 121 4.83 -17.54 8.76
N SER A 122 5.39 -18.67 8.33
CA SER A 122 5.88 -19.68 9.25
C SER A 122 6.96 -19.04 10.13
N GLN A 123 6.84 -19.17 11.45
CA GLN A 123 7.92 -18.79 12.35
C GLN A 123 9.11 -19.66 11.97
N GLN A 124 10.17 -19.06 11.42
CA GLN A 124 11.45 -19.72 11.36
C GLN A 124 11.89 -19.90 12.81
N SER A 125 11.79 -21.12 13.32
CA SER A 125 12.45 -21.55 14.54
C SER A 125 13.94 -21.32 14.34
N SER A 126 14.46 -20.25 14.94
CA SER A 126 15.90 -20.03 15.12
C SER A 126 16.49 -21.09 16.05
#